data_AF-A0A353RJX0-F1
#
_entry.id   AF-A0A353RJX0-F1
#
_cell.length_a   1.000
_cell.length_b   1.000
_cell.length_c   1.000
_cell.angle_alpha   90.00
_cell.angle_beta   90.00
_cell.angle_gamma   90.00
#
_symmetry.space_group_name_H-M   'P 1'
#
loop_
_entity.id
_entity.type
_entity.pdbx_description
1 polymer ?
#
loop_
_entity_poly.entity_id
_entity_poly.type
_entity_poly.pdbx_seq_one_letter_code
_entity_poly.pdbx_strand_id
1 'polypeptide(L)'
;EEDILHHAGKLSELPLTTLKLHQLQIIRSTAMAREYKLLPESFNLFTLEEYIDLCVRFAELLHPDIYIERFTSQSPSKLLIAPDWGFKNYEVREKVLKRFCEKETWQGRLYIR
;
A
#
# COMPACT_ATOMS: atom_id res chain seq x y z
N GLU A 1 0.34 -9.49 -7.26
CA GLU A 1 1.16 -9.05 -6.10
C GLU A 1 2.64 -8.99 -6.47
N GLU A 2 3.18 -10.01 -7.13
CA GLU A 2 4.59 -10.06 -7.58
C GLU A 2 5.04 -8.80 -8.33
N ASP A 3 4.24 -8.31 -9.29
CA ASP A 3 4.57 -7.07 -10.02
C ASP A 3 4.72 -5.85 -9.09
N ILE A 4 3.86 -5.74 -8.06
CA ILE A 4 3.93 -4.65 -7.09
C ILE A 4 5.23 -4.74 -6.30
N LEU A 5 5.64 -5.95 -5.88
CA LEU A 5 6.88 -6.15 -5.15
C LEU A 5 8.11 -5.90 -6.03
N HIS A 6 8.05 -6.25 -7.32
CA HIS A 6 9.12 -5.96 -8.27
C HIS A 6 9.36 -4.44 -8.44
N HIS A 7 8.31 -3.62 -8.31
CA HIS A 7 8.47 -2.16 -8.31
C HIS A 7 9.36 -1.66 -7.16
N ALA A 8 9.43 -2.33 -5.99
CA ALA A 8 10.33 -1.91 -4.91
C ALA A 8 11.80 -1.92 -5.35
N GLY A 9 12.23 -2.96 -6.06
CA GLY A 9 13.57 -3.04 -6.64
C GLY A 9 13.80 -1.97 -7.72
N LYS A 10 12.86 -1.82 -8.65
CA LYS A 10 12.96 -0.80 -9.71
C LYS A 10 13.02 0.62 -9.18
N LEU A 11 12.23 0.95 -8.17
CA LEU A 11 12.25 2.27 -7.53
C LEU A 11 13.53 2.52 -6.74
N SER A 12 14.16 1.46 -6.23
CA SER A 12 15.45 1.53 -5.52
C SER A 12 16.62 1.88 -6.44
N GLU A 13 16.50 1.66 -7.76
CA GLU A 13 17.50 2.04 -8.77
C GLU A 13 17.45 3.53 -9.13
N LEU A 14 16.37 4.23 -8.74
CA LEU A 14 16.16 5.64 -9.07
C LEU A 14 16.73 6.56 -7.98
N PRO A 15 17.10 7.81 -8.31
CA PRO A 15 17.59 8.79 -7.33
C PRO A 15 16.45 9.38 -6.49
N LEU A 16 15.66 8.52 -5.83
CA LEU A 16 14.54 8.89 -4.99
C LEU A 16 14.97 8.95 -3.52
N THR A 17 14.37 9.87 -2.78
CA THR A 17 14.58 10.03 -1.34
C THR A 17 13.33 9.68 -0.53
N THR A 18 12.15 9.71 -1.15
CA THR A 18 10.88 9.55 -0.46
C THR A 18 9.84 8.89 -1.34
N LEU A 19 9.01 8.05 -0.72
CA LEU A 19 7.95 7.30 -1.36
C LEU A 19 6.63 7.44 -0.57
N LYS A 20 5.52 7.56 -1.29
CA LYS A 20 4.17 7.61 -0.71
C LYS A 20 3.38 6.42 -1.23
N LEU A 21 2.98 5.53 -0.33
CA LEU A 21 2.11 4.40 -0.68
C LEU A 21 0.64 4.78 -0.54
N HIS A 22 -0.15 4.19 -1.42
CA HIS A 22 -1.60 4.34 -1.49
C HIS A 22 -2.21 3.02 -1.89
N GLN A 23 -3.25 2.60 -1.19
CA GLN A 23 -4.14 1.55 -1.65
C GLN A 23 -5.06 2.08 -2.75
N LEU A 24 -5.38 1.22 -3.70
CA LEU A 24 -6.38 1.51 -4.71
C LEU A 24 -7.72 1.80 -4.02
N GLN A 25 -8.36 2.91 -4.39
CA GLN A 25 -9.67 3.30 -3.91
C GLN A 25 -10.60 3.57 -5.09
N ILE A 26 -11.79 2.98 -5.03
CA ILE A 26 -12.91 3.27 -5.92
C ILE A 26 -13.66 4.46 -5.35
N ILE A 27 -13.65 5.58 -6.06
CA ILE A 27 -14.21 6.86 -5.62
C ILE A 27 -15.42 7.22 -6.49
N ARG A 28 -16.53 7.65 -5.87
CA ARG A 28 -17.74 8.11 -6.56
C ARG A 28 -17.41 9.15 -7.64
N SER A 29 -18.20 9.12 -8.71
CA SER A 29 -18.08 10.03 -9.85
C SER A 29 -16.78 9.92 -10.65
N THR A 30 -16.02 8.83 -10.50
CA THR A 30 -14.86 8.53 -11.36
C THR A 30 -15.22 7.55 -12.48
N ALA A 31 -14.37 7.45 -13.51
CA ALA A 31 -14.48 6.40 -14.53
C ALA A 31 -14.38 5.00 -13.90
N MET A 32 -13.40 4.83 -13.00
CA MET A 32 -13.17 3.60 -12.26
C MET A 32 -14.39 3.16 -11.44
N ALA A 33 -15.17 4.09 -10.87
CA ALA A 33 -16.42 3.73 -10.20
C ALA A 33 -17.50 3.19 -11.14
N ARG A 34 -17.54 3.65 -12.40
CA ARG A 34 -18.43 3.09 -13.42
C ARG A 34 -17.98 1.69 -13.83
N GLU A 35 -16.68 1.52 -14.03
CA GLU A 35 -16.06 0.22 -14.36
C GLU A 35 -16.29 -0.80 -13.25
N TYR A 36 -16.01 -0.43 -11.99
CA TYR A 36 -16.22 -1.28 -10.82
C TYR A 36 -17.69 -1.71 -10.66
N LYS A 37 -18.65 -0.85 -11.02
CA LYS A 37 -20.08 -1.20 -11.00
C LYS A 37 -20.43 -2.25 -12.06
N LEU A 38 -19.76 -2.24 -13.20
CA LEU A 38 -20.04 -3.15 -14.32
C LEU A 38 -19.30 -4.50 -14.16
N LEU A 39 -18.08 -4.47 -13.64
CA LEU A 39 -17.18 -5.61 -13.58
C LEU A 39 -16.34 -5.59 -12.29
N PRO A 40 -16.96 -5.73 -11.10
CA PRO A 40 -16.28 -5.59 -9.81
C PRO A 40 -15.12 -6.58 -9.62
N GLU A 41 -15.22 -7.77 -10.19
CA GLU A 41 -14.20 -8.83 -10.13
C GLU A 41 -12.91 -8.49 -10.90
N SER A 42 -12.93 -7.48 -11.77
CA SER A 42 -11.71 -6.99 -12.42
C SER A 42 -10.82 -6.16 -11.50
N PHE A 43 -11.30 -5.84 -10.30
CA PHE A 43 -10.57 -5.06 -9.31
C PHE A 43 -10.14 -5.95 -8.17
N ASN A 44 -8.83 -6.15 -8.05
CA ASN A 44 -8.26 -6.78 -6.86
C ASN A 44 -8.10 -5.73 -5.74
N LEU A 45 -9.14 -5.56 -4.92
CA LEU A 45 -9.11 -4.68 -3.76
C LEU A 45 -8.66 -5.46 -2.53
N PHE A 46 -7.54 -5.05 -1.95
CA PHE A 46 -6.99 -5.70 -0.75
C PHE A 46 -7.90 -5.49 0.47
N THR A 47 -8.05 -6.55 1.26
CA THR A 47 -8.42 -6.42 2.66
C THR A 47 -7.33 -5.65 3.42
N LEU A 48 -7.67 -5.13 4.60
CA LEU A 48 -6.70 -4.39 5.42
C LEU A 48 -5.47 -5.24 5.75
N GLU A 49 -5.67 -6.51 6.13
CA GLU A 49 -4.59 -7.40 6.55
C GLU A 49 -3.66 -7.76 5.38
N GLU A 50 -4.22 -8.07 4.20
CA GLU A 50 -3.43 -8.31 2.99
C GLU A 50 -2.62 -7.07 2.60
N TYR A 51 -3.22 -5.88 2.71
CA TYR A 51 -2.52 -4.63 2.40
C TYR A 51 -1.37 -4.35 3.38
N ILE A 52 -1.56 -4.62 4.67
CA ILE A 52 -0.52 -4.49 5.69
C ILE A 52 0.65 -5.43 5.38
N ASP A 53 0.36 -6.70 5.07
CA ASP A 53 1.41 -7.67 4.69
C ASP A 53 2.14 -7.24 3.42
N LEU A 54 1.42 -6.74 2.42
CA LEU A 54 2.01 -6.19 1.20
C LEU A 54 2.94 -5.01 1.50
N CYS A 55 2.52 -4.07 2.36
CA CYS A 55 3.35 -2.93 2.74
C CYS A 55 4.66 -3.36 3.42
N VAL A 56 4.60 -4.32 4.33
CA VAL A 56 5.79 -4.86 5.00
C VAL A 56 6.72 -5.53 3.99
N ARG A 57 6.21 -6.43 3.15
CA ARG A 57 7.00 -7.11 2.11
C ARG A 57 7.63 -6.14 1.12
N PHE A 58 6.88 -5.13 0.69
CA PHE A 58 7.37 -4.10 -0.21
C PHE A 58 8.51 -3.31 0.45
N ALA A 59 8.34 -2.92 1.71
CA ALA A 59 9.34 -2.19 2.46
C ALA A 59 10.59 -3.02 2.76
N GLU A 60 10.48 -4.33 2.99
CA GLU A 60 11.64 -5.22 3.15
C GLU A 60 12.57 -5.20 1.91
N LEU A 61 12.00 -5.04 0.72
CA LEU A 61 12.71 -5.04 -0.57
C LEU A 61 13.17 -3.64 -1.02
N LEU A 62 12.62 -2.57 -0.45
CA LEU A 62 12.92 -1.20 -0.82
C LEU A 62 14.31 -0.77 -0.28
N HIS A 63 15.02 0.05 -1.03
CA HIS A 63 16.29 0.67 -0.59
C HIS A 63 16.13 1.31 0.80
N PRO A 64 17.02 1.03 1.77
CA PRO A 64 16.86 1.50 3.15
C PRO A 64 16.88 3.03 3.28
N ASP A 65 17.60 3.74 2.40
CA ASP A 65 17.67 5.20 2.41
C ASP A 65 16.41 5.91 1.86
N ILE A 66 15.46 5.18 1.24
CA ILE A 66 14.21 5.78 0.77
C ILE A 66 13.23 5.88 1.94
N TYR A 67 12.80 7.09 2.28
CA TYR A 67 11.83 7.29 3.35
C TYR A 67 10.39 6.98 2.87
N ILE A 68 9.70 6.06 3.52
CA ILE A 68 8.26 5.87 3.30
C ILE A 68 7.50 6.90 4.12
N GLU A 69 7.00 7.96 3.46
CA GLU A 69 6.30 9.06 4.13
C GLU A 69 4.94 8.62 4.67
N ARG A 70 4.25 7.72 3.96
CA ARG A 70 2.97 7.15 4.38
C ARG A 70 2.71 5.80 3.73
N PHE A 71 1.97 4.96 4.47
CA PHE A 71 1.50 3.66 4.00
C PHE A 71 0.13 3.72 3.33
N THR A 72 -0.72 4.69 3.70
CA THR A 72 -2.09 4.74 3.20
C THR A 72 -2.56 6.19 3.11
N SER A 73 -3.64 6.40 2.36
CA SER A 73 -4.41 7.64 2.39
C SER A 73 -5.88 7.30 2.23
N GLN A 74 -6.76 8.01 2.91
CA GLN A 74 -8.20 7.81 2.80
C GLN A 74 -8.86 9.00 2.12
N SER A 75 -9.70 8.73 1.12
CA SER A 75 -10.60 9.73 0.54
C SER A 75 -11.76 10.03 1.50
N PRO A 76 -12.44 11.19 1.38
CA PRO A 76 -13.61 11.47 2.21
C PRO A 76 -14.64 10.33 2.15
N SER A 77 -15.11 9.86 3.31
CA SER A 77 -15.99 8.68 3.42
C SER A 77 -17.24 8.78 2.54
N LYS A 78 -17.82 9.98 2.43
CA LYS A 78 -18.96 10.25 1.55
C LYS A 78 -18.71 9.96 0.07
N LEU A 79 -17.45 9.96 -0.38
CA LEU A 79 -17.04 9.70 -1.76
C LEU A 79 -16.47 8.29 -1.96
N LEU A 80 -16.05 7.60 -0.90
CA LEU A 80 -15.46 6.27 -1.00
C LEU A 80 -16.54 5.22 -1.32
N ILE A 81 -16.24 4.34 -2.28
CA ILE A 81 -17.06 3.15 -2.61
C ILE A 81 -16.39 1.90 -2.04
N ALA A 82 -15.10 1.72 -2.28
CA ALA A 82 -14.32 0.58 -1.80
C ALA A 82 -12.80 0.84 -1.90
N PRO A 83 -11.94 0.11 -1.18
CA PRO A 83 -12.28 -0.63 0.02
C PRO A 83 -12.54 0.35 1.18
N ASP A 84 -13.54 0.08 2.00
CA ASP A 84 -13.75 0.81 3.25
C ASP A 84 -13.29 -0.07 4.42
N TRP A 85 -12.10 0.23 4.94
CA TRP A 85 -11.55 -0.51 6.08
C TRP A 85 -12.06 0.01 7.42
N GLY A 86 -12.67 1.20 7.48
CA GLY A 86 -13.10 1.81 8.74
C GLY A 86 -11.97 2.31 9.66
N PHE A 87 -10.73 2.37 9.18
CA PHE A 87 -9.56 2.85 9.95
C PHE A 87 -9.02 4.16 9.42
N LYS A 88 -8.51 5.00 10.33
CA LYS A 88 -7.76 6.21 9.99
C LYS A 88 -6.34 5.86 9.56
N ASN A 89 -5.71 6.74 8.77
CA ASN A 89 -4.36 6.50 8.24
C ASN A 89 -3.32 6.17 9.33
N TYR A 90 -3.38 6.83 10.50
CA TYR A 90 -2.44 6.54 11.58
C TYR A 90 -2.64 5.16 12.18
N GLU A 91 -3.88 4.65 12.24
CA GLU A 91 -4.18 3.31 12.78
C GLU A 91 -3.62 2.23 11.86
N VAL A 92 -3.74 2.43 10.54
CA VAL A 92 -3.12 1.53 9.56
C VAL A 92 -1.59 1.56 9.68
N ARG A 93 -0.99 2.75 9.86
CA ARG A 93 0.46 2.88 10.11
C ARG A 93 0.88 2.08 11.35
N GLU A 94 0.19 2.23 12.48
CA GLU A 94 0.52 1.48 13.69
C GLU A 94 0.40 -0.03 13.49
N LYS A 95 -0.59 -0.48 12.71
CA LYS A 95 -0.73 -1.90 12.36
C LYS A 95 0.43 -2.40 11.49
N VAL A 96 0.91 -1.61 10.52
CA VAL A 96 2.10 -1.94 9.73
C VAL A 96 3.34 -2.03 10.63
N LEU A 97 3.55 -1.07 11.53
CA LEU A 97 4.66 -1.10 12.49
C LEU A 97 4.59 -2.32 13.42
N LYS A 98 3.40 -2.66 13.91
CA LYS A 98 3.17 -3.88 14.69
C LYS A 98 3.52 -5.13 13.89
N ARG A 99 3.17 -5.17 12.59
CA ARG A 99 3.47 -6.31 11.72
C ARG A 99 4.98 -6.47 11.48
N PHE A 100 5.75 -5.39 11.39
CA PHE A 100 7.22 -5.46 11.36
C PHE A 100 7.76 -6.17 12.61
N CYS A 101 7.29 -5.79 13.80
CA CYS A 101 7.69 -6.42 15.06
C CYS A 101 7.26 -7.90 15.13
N GLU A 102 6.02 -8.22 14.75
CA GLU A 102 5.50 -9.59 14.75
C GLU A 102 6.29 -10.53 13.83
N LYS A 103 6.83 -10.01 12.72
CA LYS A 103 7.65 -10.78 11.77
C LYS A 103 9.16 -10.67 12.03
N GLU A 104 9.58 -9.98 13.09
CA GLU A 104 10.99 -9.71 13.39
C GLU A 104 11.75 -9.16 12.16
N THR A 105 11.14 -8.18 11.47
CA THR A 105 11.65 -7.61 10.22
C THR A 105 11.66 -6.08 10.22
N TRP A 106 12.30 -5.48 9.20
CA TRP A 106 12.45 -4.03 9.05
C TRP A 106 12.59 -3.64 7.57
N GLN A 107 12.46 -2.34 7.29
CA GLN A 107 12.62 -1.80 5.94
C GLN A 107 14.03 -2.07 5.39
N GLY A 108 14.13 -2.55 4.15
CA GLY A 108 15.39 -2.86 3.48
C GLY A 108 16.09 -4.12 3.98
N ARG A 109 15.47 -4.93 4.84
CA ARG A 109 16.05 -6.20 5.34
C ARG A 109 16.44 -7.16 4.20
N LEU A 110 15.65 -7.19 3.13
CA LEU A 110 15.82 -8.06 1.97
C LEU A 110 16.35 -7.30 0.75
N TYR A 111 16.73 -6.04 0.90
CA TYR A 111 17.32 -5.26 -0.18
C TYR A 111 18.72 -5.81 -0.51
N ILE A 112 18.89 -6.24 -1.75
CA ILE A 112 20.18 -6.68 -2.31
C ILE A 112 20.62 -5.63 -3.31
N ARG A 113 21.86 -5.17 -3.15
CA ARG A 113 22.48 -4.14 -3.98
C ARG A 113 22.93 -4.68 -5.34
#